data_AF-A0A960T513-F1
#
_entry.id   AF-A0A960T513-F1
#
_cell.length_a   1.000
_cell.length_b   1.000
_cell.length_c   1.000
_cell.angle_alpha   90.00
_cell.angle_beta   90.00
_cell.angle_gamma   90.00
#
_symmetry.space_group_name_H-M   'P 1'
#
loop_
_entity.id
_entity.type
_entity.pdbx_description
1 polymer ?
#
loop_
_entity_poly.entity_id
_entity_poly.type
_entity_poly.pdbx_seq_one_letter_code
_entity_poly.pdbx_strand_id
1 'polypeptide(L)' 'TGPWKGSGIAVDSQWLVERLRSRIHEIEWKGAAEDLYALVPREVQAGLKSWSCPLFLSYCDRMLSYL' A
#
# COMPACT_ATOMS: atom_id res chain seq x y z
N THR A 1 -17.51 -4.70 -16.26
CA THR A 1 -17.55 -5.71 -15.17
C THR A 1 -16.39 -5.41 -14.27
N GLY A 2 -16.63 -5.29 -12.97
CA GLY A 2 -15.58 -5.04 -11.99
C GLY A 2 -15.88 -5.87 -10.74
N PRO A 3 -14.86 -6.22 -9.95
CA PRO A 3 -15.02 -7.08 -8.79
C PRO A 3 -16.04 -6.55 -7.75
N TRP A 4 -16.40 -5.27 -7.82
CA TRP A 4 -17.30 -4.58 -6.89
C TRP A 4 -18.64 -4.14 -7.52
N LYS A 5 -18.96 -4.64 -8.72
CA LYS A 5 -20.21 -4.27 -9.42
C LYS A 5 -21.41 -4.83 -8.66
N GLY A 6 -22.31 -3.96 -8.21
CA GLY A 6 -23.55 -4.33 -7.50
C GLY A 6 -23.40 -4.49 -5.99
N SER A 7 -22.20 -4.24 -5.43
CA SER A 7 -21.91 -4.41 -4.00
C SER A 7 -22.45 -3.29 -3.11
N GLY A 8 -23.01 -2.21 -3.68
CA GLY A 8 -23.54 -1.06 -2.93
C GLY A 8 -22.49 -0.27 -2.13
N ILE A 9 -21.19 -0.56 -2.34
CA ILE A 9 -20.10 0.12 -1.66
C ILE A 9 -19.96 1.53 -2.26
N ALA A 10 -20.04 2.55 -1.41
CA ALA A 10 -19.64 3.90 -1.77
C ALA A 10 -18.10 3.93 -1.89
N VAL A 11 -17.61 3.90 -3.13
CA VAL A 11 -16.17 3.97 -3.43
C VAL A 11 -15.80 5.44 -3.60
N ASP A 12 -15.68 6.15 -2.49
CA ASP A 12 -15.17 7.53 -2.44
C ASP A 12 -13.71 7.58 -1.94
N SER A 13 -13.14 8.79 -1.90
CA SER A 13 -11.76 9.01 -1.47
C SER A 13 -11.52 8.61 -0.02
N GLN A 14 -12.49 8.84 0.87
CA GLN A 14 -12.40 8.45 2.27
C GLN A 14 -12.37 6.93 2.41
N TRP A 15 -13.28 6.22 1.74
CA TRP A 15 -13.32 4.77 1.70
C TRP A 15 -12.01 4.18 1.18
N LEU A 16 -11.45 4.75 0.11
CA LEU A 16 -10.19 4.29 -0.46
C LEU A 16 -9.05 4.37 0.56
N VAL A 17 -8.95 5.49 1.28
CA VAL A 17 -7.85 5.71 2.22
C VAL A 17 -7.97 4.86 3.47
N GLU A 18 -9.18 4.71 4.01
CA GLU A 18 -9.43 3.80 5.12
C GLU A 18 -9.05 2.36 4.76
N ARG A 19 -9.41 1.91 3.55
CA ARG A 19 -9.07 0.57 3.07
C ARG A 19 -7.57 0.39 2.85
N LEU A 20 -6.88 1.37 2.27
CA LEU A 20 -5.43 1.33 2.09
C LEU A 20 -4.69 1.33 3.43
N ARG A 21 -5.09 2.19 4.37
CA ARG A 21 -4.49 2.24 5.72
C ARG A 21 -4.67 0.91 6.44
N SER A 22 -5.88 0.35 6.44
CA SER A 22 -6.15 -0.98 7.02
C SER A 22 -5.23 -2.03 6.40
N ARG A 23 -5.12 -2.04 5.07
CA ARG A 23 -4.29 -3.03 4.40
C ARG A 23 -2.80 -2.87 4.71
N ILE A 24 -2.31 -1.63 4.79
CA ILE A 24 -0.92 -1.31 5.14
C ILE A 24 -0.57 -1.80 6.55
N HIS A 25 -1.51 -1.72 7.50
CA HIS A 25 -1.32 -2.26 8.85
C HIS A 25 -1.24 -3.79 8.91
N GLU A 26 -1.89 -4.49 7.99
CA GLU A 26 -1.94 -5.96 7.94
C GLU A 26 -0.73 -6.62 7.28
N ILE A 27 0.10 -5.84 6.56
CA ILE A 27 1.26 -6.36 5.84
C ILE A 27 2.40 -6.69 6.82
N GLU A 28 2.93 -7.90 6.72
CA GLU A 28 4.22 -8.24 7.30
C GLU A 28 5.33 -7.68 6.40
N TRP A 29 5.80 -6.48 6.74
CA TRP A 29 6.66 -5.66 5.88
C TRP A 29 8.02 -6.28 5.61
N LYS A 30 8.56 -7.06 6.55
CA LYS A 30 9.86 -7.69 6.37
C LYS A 30 9.78 -8.81 5.33
N GLY A 31 8.80 -9.71 5.47
CA GLY A 31 8.52 -10.77 4.51
C GLY A 31 8.18 -10.23 3.13
N ALA A 32 7.35 -9.19 3.05
CA ALA A 32 7.05 -8.53 1.78
C ALA A 32 8.29 -7.96 1.08
N ALA A 33 9.24 -7.40 1.83
CA ALA A 33 10.52 -6.92 1.28
C ALA A 33 11.45 -8.07 0.88
N GLU A 34 11.47 -9.16 1.65
CA GLU A 34 12.25 -10.37 1.36
C GLU A 34 11.79 -11.06 0.08
N ASP A 35 10.47 -11.19 -0.13
CA ASP A 35 9.85 -11.77 -1.33
C ASP A 35 10.29 -11.06 -2.61
N LEU A 36 10.51 -9.74 -2.52
CA LEU A 36 10.91 -8.91 -3.67
C LEU A 36 12.42 -8.78 -3.82
N TYR A 37 13.20 -9.05 -2.77
CA TYR A 37 14.64 -8.77 -2.74
C TYR A 37 15.40 -9.46 -3.87
N ALA A 38 15.06 -10.72 -4.16
CA ALA A 38 15.67 -11.51 -5.23
C ALA A 38 15.15 -11.17 -6.64
N LEU A 39 13.99 -10.50 -6.72
CA LEU A 39 13.30 -10.20 -7.98
C LEU A 39 13.67 -8.82 -8.54
N VAL A 40 14.23 -7.93 -7.72
CA VAL A 40 14.57 -6.56 -8.13
C VAL A 40 16.08 -6.36 -8.34
N PRO A 41 16.47 -5.43 -9.24
CA PRO A 41 17.85 -5.01 -9.42
C PRO A 41 18.48 -4.49 -8.12
N ARG A 42 19.81 -4.57 -8.01
CA ARG A 42 20.56 -4.18 -6.80
C ARG A 42 20.34 -2.73 -6.39
N GLU A 43 20.09 -1.85 -7.36
CA GLU A 43 19.85 -0.43 -7.14
C GLU A 43 18.56 -0.19 -6.36
N VAL A 44 17.57 -1.10 -6.48
CA VAL A 44 16.26 -1.01 -5.82
C VAL A 44 16.28 -1.71 -4.45
N GLN A 45 17.15 -2.70 -4.25
CA GLN A 45 17.25 -3.48 -3.00
C GLN A 45 17.50 -2.60 -1.77
N ALA A 46 18.25 -1.51 -1.91
CA ALA A 46 18.47 -0.56 -0.82
C ALA A 46 17.16 0.09 -0.34
N GLY A 47 16.25 0.41 -1.27
CA GLY A 47 14.94 0.97 -0.96
C GLY A 47 14.02 -0.02 -0.24
N LEU A 48 14.09 -1.31 -0.58
CA LEU A 48 13.30 -2.36 0.09
C LEU A 48 13.58 -2.42 1.60
N LYS A 49 14.79 -2.10 2.05
CA LYS A 49 15.15 -2.07 3.48
C LYS A 49 14.40 -0.99 4.27
N SER A 50 13.87 0.03 3.60
CA SER A 50 13.09 1.10 4.23
C SER A 50 11.59 0.81 4.29
N TRP A 51 11.14 -0.30 3.69
CA TRP A 51 9.74 -0.68 3.69
C TRP A 51 9.25 -0.92 5.11
N SER A 52 8.22 -0.16 5.47
CA SER A 52 7.67 -0.16 6.80
C SER A 52 6.27 0.41 6.77
N CYS A 53 5.45 0.01 7.74
CA CYS A 53 4.10 0.55 7.90
C CYS A 53 4.09 2.10 7.94
N PRO A 54 4.94 2.78 8.75
CA PRO A 54 4.98 4.25 8.79
C PRO A 54 5.32 4.90 7.44
N LEU A 55 6.25 4.32 6.66
CA LEU A 55 6.61 4.85 5.35
C LEU A 55 5.40 4.86 4.41
N PHE A 56 4.72 3.72 4.27
CA PHE A 56 3.60 3.62 3.35
C PHE A 56 2.35 4.38 3.82
N LEU A 57 2.13 4.49 5.14
CA LEU A 57 1.10 5.39 5.68
C LEU A 57 1.37 6.84 5.27
N SER A 58 2.62 7.30 5.31
CA SER A 58 2.96 8.67 4.88
C SER A 58 2.65 8.93 3.40
N TYR A 59 2.79 7.91 2.54
CA TYR A 59 2.39 8.02 1.14
C TYR A 59 0.87 8.03 0.95
N CYS A 60 0.12 7.26 1.75
CA CYS A 60 -1.33 7.35 1.77
C CYS A 60 -1.82 8.74 2.20
N ASP A 61 -1.19 9.33 3.20
CA ASP A 61 -1.52 10.69 3.66
C ASP A 61 -1.18 11.74 2.61
N ARG A 62 -0.05 11.58 1.92
CA ARG A 62 0.31 12.45 0.80
C ARG A 62 -0.66 12.30 -0.38
N MET A 63 -1.13 11.09 -0.66
CA MET A 63 -2.12 10.86 -1.73
C MET A 63 -3.43 11.62 -1.46
N LEU A 64 -3.89 11.67 -0.21
CA LEU A 64 -5.06 12.48 0.18
C LEU A 64 -4.92 13.95 -0.19
N SER A 65 -3.72 14.51 -0.17
CA SER A 65 -3.51 15.92 -0.51
C SER A 65 -3.71 16.25 -2.00
N TYR A 66 -3.82 15.22 -2.85
CA TYR A 66 -4.00 15.36 -4.30
C TYR A 66 -5.39 14.91 -4.79
N LEU A 67 -6.26 14.43 -3.89
CA LEU A 67 -7.64 14.01 -4.17
C LEU A 67 -8.64 15.09 -3.75
#